data_AF-A0AAX4J9J6-F1
#
_entry.id   AF-A0AAX4J9J6-F1
#
_cell.length_a   1.000
_cell.length_b   1.000
_cell.length_c   1.000
_cell.angle_alpha   90.00
_cell.angle_beta   90.00
_cell.angle_gamma   90.00
#
_symmetry.space_group_name_H-M   'P 1'
#
loop_
_entity.id
_entity.type
_entity.pdbx_description
1 polymer ?
#
loop_
_entity_poly.entity_id
_entity_poly.type
_entity_poly.pdbx_seq_one_letter_code
_entity_poly.pdbx_strand_id
1 'polypeptide(L)'
;MKFIELGRLVAPIIKKERNIKAIIIGIIDSTFVVLKKSNGENEVCPVSSLILLDEVYDIKNLSSEEIVKLIENKKEEGGASNDFERFKNKLREEVKKNILREKGI
;
A
#
# COMPACT_ATOMS: atom_id res chain seq x y z
N MET A 1 -13.87 -12.80 4.04
CA MET A 1 -12.77 -13.37 3.23
C MET A 1 -12.48 -12.42 2.08
N LYS A 2 -11.21 -12.18 1.73
CA LYS A 2 -10.83 -11.36 0.57
C LYS A 2 -10.73 -12.26 -0.66
N PHE A 3 -11.23 -11.80 -1.79
CA PHE A 3 -11.25 -12.56 -3.04
C PHE A 3 -10.24 -12.02 -4.03
N ILE A 4 -9.75 -12.87 -4.93
CA ILE A 4 -8.91 -12.45 -6.05
C ILE A 4 -9.85 -12.04 -7.17
N GLU A 5 -9.90 -10.76 -7.46
CA GLU A 5 -10.79 -10.20 -8.49
C GLU A 5 -10.13 -9.01 -9.18
N LEU A 6 -10.62 -8.70 -10.38
CA LEU A 6 -10.17 -7.55 -11.16
C LEU A 6 -10.44 -6.26 -10.39
N GLY A 7 -9.48 -5.34 -10.43
CA GLY A 7 -9.56 -4.05 -9.76
C GLY A 7 -9.21 -4.07 -8.27
N ARG A 8 -8.90 -5.23 -7.69
CA ARG A 8 -8.46 -5.32 -6.30
C ARG A 8 -7.05 -4.75 -6.11
N LEU A 9 -6.90 -3.93 -5.08
CA LEU A 9 -5.62 -3.37 -4.67
C LEU A 9 -4.81 -4.43 -3.89
N VAL A 10 -3.53 -4.53 -4.23
CA VAL A 10 -2.60 -5.47 -3.61
C VAL A 10 -1.29 -4.80 -3.27
N ALA A 11 -0.56 -5.41 -2.34
CA ALA A 11 0.81 -5.03 -1.99
C ALA A 11 1.68 -6.28 -1.87
N PRO A 12 3.01 -6.18 -2.06
CA PRO A 12 3.94 -7.27 -1.81
C PRO A 12 3.84 -7.79 -0.36
N ILE A 13 4.03 -9.10 -0.20
CA ILE A 13 4.08 -9.73 1.13
C ILE A 13 5.27 -9.24 1.96
N ILE A 14 6.35 -8.86 1.27
CA ILE A 14 7.58 -8.32 1.84
C ILE A 14 7.30 -6.97 2.50
N LYS A 15 7.46 -6.90 3.83
CA LYS A 15 7.14 -5.70 4.64
C LYS A 15 7.81 -4.42 4.12
N LYS A 16 9.05 -4.51 3.63
CA LYS A 16 9.82 -3.36 3.13
C LYS A 16 9.23 -2.75 1.86
N GLU A 17 8.47 -3.52 1.09
CA GLU A 17 7.93 -3.14 -0.21
C GLU A 17 6.42 -2.93 -0.17
N ARG A 18 5.79 -2.97 1.00
CA ARG A 18 4.33 -2.78 1.15
C ARG A 18 3.84 -1.40 0.76
N ASN A 19 4.75 -0.43 0.69
CA ASN A 19 4.48 0.89 0.14
C ASN A 19 4.24 0.85 -1.38
N ILE A 20 4.73 -0.19 -2.07
CA ILE A 20 4.47 -0.42 -3.49
C ILE A 20 3.11 -1.08 -3.62
N LYS A 21 2.13 -0.31 -4.11
CA LYS A 21 0.77 -0.78 -4.36
C LYS A 21 0.61 -1.10 -5.85
N ALA A 22 -0.25 -2.07 -6.14
CA ALA A 22 -0.60 -2.47 -7.49
C ALA A 22 -2.07 -2.88 -7.57
N ILE A 23 -2.65 -2.89 -8.76
CA ILE A 23 -4.04 -3.32 -8.99
C ILE A 23 -4.04 -4.56 -9.88
N ILE A 24 -4.87 -5.56 -9.55
CA ILE A 24 -5.07 -6.73 -10.41
C ILE A 24 -5.85 -6.32 -11.65
N ILE A 25 -5.24 -6.44 -12.83
CA ILE A 25 -5.87 -6.13 -14.13
C ILE A 25 -6.21 -7.38 -14.95
N GLY A 26 -5.69 -8.55 -14.55
CA GLY A 26 -5.95 -9.81 -15.21
C GLY A 26 -5.73 -10.99 -14.28
N ILE A 27 -6.46 -12.07 -14.50
CA ILE A 27 -6.30 -13.35 -13.79
C ILE A 27 -5.94 -14.38 -14.85
N ILE A 28 -4.77 -15.00 -14.73
CA ILE A 28 -4.32 -16.03 -15.67
C ILE A 28 -4.88 -17.38 -15.23
N ASP A 29 -4.63 -17.73 -13.98
CA ASP A 29 -5.09 -18.97 -13.36
C ASP A 29 -5.26 -18.79 -11.83
N SER A 30 -5.43 -19.89 -11.09
CA SER A 30 -5.57 -19.87 -9.63
C SER A 30 -4.30 -19.44 -8.88
N THR A 31 -3.17 -19.39 -9.55
CA THR A 31 -1.84 -19.14 -8.97
C THR A 31 -1.21 -17.84 -9.44
N PHE A 32 -1.54 -17.32 -10.62
CA PHE A 32 -0.92 -16.15 -11.24
C PHE A 32 -1.94 -15.08 -11.64
N VAL A 33 -1.56 -13.83 -11.39
CA VAL A 33 -2.33 -12.63 -11.73
C VAL A 33 -1.46 -11.62 -12.44
N VAL A 34 -2.09 -10.78 -13.28
CA VAL A 34 -1.46 -9.64 -13.93
C VAL A 34 -1.76 -8.39 -13.11
N LEU A 35 -0.70 -7.69 -12.72
CA LEU A 35 -0.76 -6.48 -11.92
C LEU A 35 -0.38 -5.26 -12.75
N LYS A 36 -1.07 -4.14 -12.49
CA LYS A 36 -0.65 -2.80 -12.90
C LYS A 36 0.04 -2.12 -11.73
N LYS A 37 1.31 -1.78 -11.89
CA LYS A 37 2.08 -1.02 -10.90
C LYS A 37 1.83 0.48 -11.04
N SER A 38 2.19 1.25 -10.00
CA SER A 38 2.15 2.71 -10.03
C SER A 38 3.09 3.34 -11.06
N ASN A 39 4.12 2.62 -11.52
CA ASN A 39 5.02 3.08 -12.58
C ASN A 39 4.43 2.86 -14.00
N GLY A 40 3.21 2.32 -14.10
CA GLY A 40 2.54 2.04 -15.37
C GLY A 40 2.95 0.70 -16.00
N GLU A 41 3.90 -0.03 -15.42
CA GLU A 41 4.29 -1.35 -15.92
C GLU A 41 3.26 -2.43 -15.56
N ASN A 42 3.15 -3.43 -16.42
CA ASN A 42 2.40 -4.63 -16.16
C ASN A 42 3.36 -5.74 -15.73
N GLU A 43 3.04 -6.44 -14.65
CA GLU A 43 3.85 -7.55 -14.16
C GLU A 43 2.96 -8.76 -13.87
N VAL A 44 3.46 -9.96 -14.17
CA VAL A 44 2.83 -11.21 -13.75
C VAL A 44 3.43 -11.63 -12.43
N CYS A 45 2.59 -11.88 -11.43
CA CYS A 45 3.04 -12.31 -10.11
C CYS A 45 2.20 -13.47 -9.59
N PRO A 46 2.82 -14.36 -8.78
CA PRO A 46 2.08 -15.38 -8.08
C PRO A 46 1.21 -14.74 -6.99
N VAL A 47 0.00 -15.23 -6.81
CA VAL A 47 -0.94 -14.77 -5.77
C VAL A 47 -0.33 -14.89 -4.37
N SER A 48 0.52 -15.90 -4.14
CA SER A 48 1.17 -16.16 -2.86
C SER A 48 2.19 -15.08 -2.44
N SER A 49 2.69 -14.27 -3.38
CA SER A 49 3.61 -13.16 -3.06
C SER A 49 2.88 -11.87 -2.70
N LEU A 50 1.54 -11.87 -2.69
CA LEU A 50 0.72 -10.67 -2.55
C LEU A 50 -0.13 -10.70 -1.29
N ILE A 51 -0.37 -9.52 -0.75
CA ILE A 51 -1.37 -9.25 0.28
C ILE A 51 -2.52 -8.52 -0.37
N LEU A 52 -3.73 -9.08 -0.22
CA LEU A 52 -4.96 -8.47 -0.69
C LEU A 52 -5.36 -7.34 0.25
N LEU A 53 -5.48 -6.12 -0.28
CA LEU A 53 -6.03 -4.98 0.46
C LEU A 53 -7.56 -5.00 0.37
N ASP A 54 -8.21 -4.21 1.24
CA ASP A 54 -9.67 -4.19 1.35
C ASP A 54 -10.34 -3.48 0.17
N GLU A 55 -9.59 -2.66 -0.54
CA GLU A 55 -10.08 -1.80 -1.62
C GLU A 55 -10.15 -2.54 -2.96
N VAL A 56 -11.24 -2.25 -3.67
CA VAL A 56 -11.53 -2.77 -5.02
C VAL A 56 -12.08 -1.61 -5.83
N TYR A 57 -11.56 -1.46 -7.04
CA TYR A 57 -11.97 -0.45 -8.00
C TYR A 57 -12.63 -1.11 -9.20
N ASP A 58 -13.63 -0.45 -9.79
CA ASP A 58 -14.15 -0.90 -11.08
C ASP A 58 -13.23 -0.39 -12.21
N ILE A 59 -12.54 -1.33 -12.86
CA ILE A 59 -11.52 -1.03 -13.88
C ILE A 59 -11.97 -1.35 -15.32
N LYS A 60 -13.20 -1.85 -15.54
CA LYS A 60 -13.60 -2.42 -16.85
C LYS A 60 -13.56 -1.45 -18.03
N ASN A 61 -13.69 -0.15 -17.76
CA ASN A 61 -13.67 0.91 -18.79
C ASN A 61 -12.60 1.96 -18.55
N LEU A 62 -11.64 1.69 -17.65
CA LEU A 62 -10.58 2.63 -17.35
C LEU A 62 -9.38 2.41 -18.27
N SER A 63 -8.81 3.51 -18.73
CA SER A 63 -7.51 3.52 -19.39
C SER A 63 -6.40 3.14 -18.41
N SER A 64 -5.26 2.71 -18.94
CA SER A 64 -4.08 2.40 -18.11
C SER A 64 -3.64 3.57 -17.23
N GLU A 65 -3.79 4.80 -17.72
CA GLU A 65 -3.40 6.02 -17.00
C GLU A 65 -4.35 6.31 -15.82
N GLU A 66 -5.64 6.07 -16.00
CA GLU A 66 -6.63 6.22 -14.92
C GLU A 66 -6.43 5.19 -13.82
N ILE A 67 -6.09 3.95 -14.18
CA ILE A 67 -5.77 2.91 -13.20
C ILE A 67 -4.53 3.30 -12.38
N VAL A 68 -3.50 3.88 -13.00
CA VAL A 68 -2.30 4.34 -12.29
C VAL A 68 -2.64 5.45 -11.28
N LYS A 69 -3.50 6.41 -11.64
CA LYS A 69 -3.94 7.49 -10.74
C LYS A 69 -4.61 6.96 -9.46
N LEU A 70 -5.36 5.85 -9.56
CA LEU A 70 -5.98 5.22 -8.39
C LEU A 70 -4.94 4.68 -7.39
N ILE A 71 -3.77 4.25 -7.88
CA ILE A 71 -2.69 3.72 -7.05
C ILE A 71 -1.90 4.86 -6.37
N GLU A 72 -1.62 5.93 -7.11
CA GLU A 72 -0.72 7.00 -6.64
C GLU A 72 -1.29 7.86 -5.51
N ASN A 73 -2.62 8.04 -5.45
CA ASN A 73 -3.31 8.81 -4.41
C ASN A 73 -3.10 8.27 -2.98
N LYS A 74 -2.39 7.14 -2.81
CA LYS A 74 -2.19 6.43 -1.55
C LYS A 74 -0.72 6.21 -1.18
N LYS A 75 0.22 6.93 -1.79
CA LYS A 75 1.60 6.99 -1.28
C LYS A 75 1.54 7.55 0.14
N GLU A 76 1.80 6.70 1.12
CA GLU A 76 1.89 7.10 2.52
C GLU A 76 3.03 8.11 2.65
N GLU A 77 2.75 9.22 3.34
CA GLU A 77 3.71 10.25 3.74
C GLU A 77 4.71 9.72 4.78
N GLY A 78 5.32 8.56 4.51
CA GLY A 78 6.41 7.98 5.28
C GLY A 78 7.74 8.41 4.72
N GLY A 79 7.96 9.73 4.64
CA GLY A 79 9.20 10.31 4.14
C GLY A 79 10.41 9.87 4.97
N ALA A 80 11.55 9.70 4.32
CA ALA A 80 12.82 9.38 4.96
C ALA A 80 13.11 10.38 6.09
N SER A 81 13.01 9.92 7.34
CA SER A 81 13.15 10.80 8.50
C SER A 81 14.62 11.12 8.74
N ASN A 82 14.97 12.39 8.55
CA ASN A 82 16.29 12.93 8.87
C ASN A 82 16.53 12.92 10.38
N ASP A 83 17.79 12.98 10.82
CA ASP A 83 18.13 12.82 12.25
C ASP A 83 17.45 13.88 13.15
N PHE A 84 17.30 15.10 12.64
CA PHE A 84 16.56 16.16 13.31
C PHE A 84 15.05 15.89 13.41
N GLU A 85 14.46 15.22 12.42
CA GLU A 85 13.05 14.82 12.47
C GLU A 85 12.84 13.67 13.46
N ARG A 86 13.78 12.71 13.51
CA ARG A 86 13.78 11.66 14.54
C ARG A 86 13.86 12.27 15.94
N PHE A 87 14.70 13.28 16.13
CA PHE A 87 14.78 14.01 17.40
C PHE A 87 13.45 14.67 17.78
N LYS A 88 12.83 15.42 16.85
CA LYS A 88 11.51 16.04 17.07
C LYS A 88 10.43 15.01 17.41
N ASN A 89 10.40 13.88 16.72
CA ASN A 89 9.45 12.80 17.00
C ASN A 89 9.67 12.17 18.38
N LYS A 90 10.93 11.94 18.76
CA LYS A 90 11.28 11.40 20.08
C LYS A 90 10.84 12.33 21.21
N LEU A 91 11.13 13.63 21.08
CA LEU A 91 10.71 14.64 22.07
C LEU A 91 9.18 14.71 22.19
N ARG A 92 8.46 14.63 21.07
CA ARG A 92 7.00 14.67 21.04
C ARG A 92 6.37 13.48 21.78
N GLU A 93 6.93 12.29 21.60
CA GLU A 93 6.49 11.08 22.30
C GLU A 93 6.84 11.10 23.79
N GLU A 94 7.97 11.68 24.16
CA GLU A 94 8.36 11.86 25.57
C GLU A 94 7.41 12.82 26.30
N VAL A 95 7.09 13.96 25.69
CA VAL A 95 6.11 14.91 26.24
C VAL A 95 4.72 14.26 26.40
N LYS A 96 4.25 13.50 25.38
CA LYS A 96 2.99 12.75 25.50
C LYS A 96 2.99 11.78 26.68
N LYS A 97 4.07 11.00 26.84
CA LYS A 97 4.18 10.03 27.95
C LYS A 97 4.17 10.72 29.31
N ASN A 98 4.83 11.86 29.44
CA ASN A 98 4.84 12.61 30.70
C ASN A 98 3.45 13.19 31.03
N ILE A 99 2.74 13.73 30.04
CA ILE A 99 1.35 14.20 30.22
C ILE A 99 0.42 13.05 30.64
N LEU A 100 0.55 11.87 30.02
CA LEU A 100 -0.25 10.70 30.38
C LEU A 100 0.04 10.23 31.81
N ARG A 101 1.32 10.18 32.20
CA ARG A 101 1.74 9.87 33.57
C ARG A 101 1.22 10.86 34.60
N GLU A 102 1.25 12.16 34.31
CA GLU A 102 0.68 13.20 35.18
C GLU A 102 -0.84 13.06 35.33
N LYS A 103 -1.53 12.58 34.29
CA LYS A 103 -2.97 12.29 34.32
C LYS A 103 -3.31 10.92 34.92
N GLY A 104 -2.33 10.13 35.36
CA GLY A 104 -2.53 8.84 36.02
C GLY A 104 -3.04 7.73 35.08
N ILE A 105 -2.78 7.82 33.77
CA ILE A 105 -3.11 6.82 32.75
C ILE A 105 -1.84 6.19 32.20
#